data_AF-A0A6C0I2M1-F1
#
_entry.id   AF-A0A6C0I2M1-F1
#
_cell.length_a   1.000
_cell.length_b   1.000
_cell.length_c   1.000
_cell.angle_alpha   90.00
_cell.angle_beta   90.00
_cell.angle_gamma   90.00
#
_symmetry.space_group_name_H-M   'P 1'
#
loop_
_entity.id
_entity.type
_entity.pdbx_description
1 polymer ?
#
loop_
_entity_poly.entity_id
_entity_poly.type
_entity_poly.pdbx_seq_one_letter_code
_entity_poly.pdbx_strand_id
1 'polypeptide(L)'
;MYSFHFFIIFIYNKNNKMATVKDYVFDKMTRIGNDTCGLSQMNVQNINAGNYMVQNFFSSDCTMARPIELATSQPGIFYEGGHQTGAGGCNIDINSKLLNGSIGTHPRCKISLNERPFITVPYLGRGECNPLLESKLIQGDMTINKRSVNLLSEQCYSNYLNYPLIPSIASTVTNPSNLVEGVAADGWVRGGIPSREMSREKAYASCNYNQGQN
;
A
#
# COMPACT_ATOMS: atom_id res chain seq x y z
N MET A 1 -48.31 42.11 65.03
CA MET A 1 -47.24 42.06 64.02
C MET A 1 -47.12 40.64 63.54
N TYR A 2 -47.42 40.44 62.25
CA TYR A 2 -47.34 39.18 61.54
C TYR A 2 -45.88 38.69 61.47
N SER A 3 -45.63 37.40 61.70
CA SER A 3 -44.49 36.74 61.08
C SER A 3 -44.77 35.26 60.90
N PHE A 4 -44.54 34.84 59.66
CA PHE A 4 -44.83 33.55 59.06
C PHE A 4 -44.01 32.41 59.69
N HIS A 5 -44.67 31.32 60.08
CA HIS A 5 -44.02 30.01 60.15
C HIS A 5 -44.53 29.12 59.02
N PHE A 6 -43.65 28.94 58.03
CA PHE A 6 -43.78 27.93 56.98
C PHE A 6 -43.81 26.53 57.61
N PHE A 7 -44.98 25.89 57.63
CA PHE A 7 -45.08 24.45 57.87
C PHE A 7 -45.05 23.73 56.51
N ILE A 8 -43.91 23.13 56.21
CA ILE A 8 -43.73 22.23 55.06
C ILE A 8 -44.53 20.95 55.36
N ILE A 9 -45.60 20.72 54.60
CA ILE A 9 -46.32 19.45 54.61
C ILE A 9 -45.47 18.44 53.82
N PHE A 10 -44.78 17.55 54.55
CA PHE A 10 -44.24 16.34 53.95
C PHE A 10 -45.41 15.38 53.65
N ILE A 11 -45.81 15.30 52.38
CA ILE A 11 -46.65 14.20 51.90
C ILE A 11 -45.77 12.94 51.94
N TYR A 12 -45.84 12.19 53.04
CA TYR A 12 -45.32 10.83 53.06
C TYR A 12 -46.25 9.99 52.20
N ASN A 13 -45.78 9.62 51.00
CA ASN A 13 -46.40 8.55 50.23
C ASN A 13 -46.23 7.28 51.07
N LYS A 14 -47.23 6.97 51.90
CA LYS A 14 -47.34 5.65 52.53
C LYS A 14 -47.53 4.67 51.38
N ASN A 15 -46.40 4.16 50.86
CA ASN A 15 -46.40 2.90 50.14
C ASN A 15 -47.07 1.90 51.07
N ASN A 16 -48.34 1.60 50.76
CA ASN A 16 -49.11 0.57 51.43
C ASN A 16 -48.26 -0.70 51.30
N LYS A 17 -47.61 -1.11 52.40
CA LYS A 17 -47.08 -2.45 52.51
C LYS A 17 -48.31 -3.35 52.42
N MET A 18 -48.53 -3.91 51.23
CA MET A 18 -49.52 -4.94 51.00
C MET A 18 -49.11 -6.12 51.87
N ALA A 19 -49.69 -6.21 53.05
CA ALA A 19 -49.65 -7.42 53.84
C ALA A 19 -50.31 -8.50 53.00
N THR A 20 -49.55 -9.53 52.63
CA THR A 20 -50.10 -10.66 51.88
C THR A 20 -50.90 -11.49 52.87
N VAL A 21 -52.21 -11.25 52.94
CA VAL A 21 -53.12 -12.18 53.62
C VAL A 21 -53.13 -13.44 52.76
N LYS A 22 -52.41 -14.47 53.22
CA LYS A 22 -52.44 -15.80 52.62
C LYS A 22 -53.64 -16.51 53.21
N ASP A 23 -54.59 -16.88 52.36
CA ASP A 23 -55.74 -17.69 52.75
C ASP A 23 -55.22 -19.00 53.36
N TYR A 24 -55.65 -19.33 54.59
CA TYR A 24 -55.21 -20.52 55.33
C TYR A 24 -55.95 -21.78 54.88
N VAL A 25 -56.94 -21.63 54.00
CA VAL A 25 -57.60 -22.72 53.31
C VAL A 25 -56.84 -22.93 52.00
N PHE A 26 -56.04 -23.99 51.95
CA PHE A 26 -55.43 -24.51 50.73
C PHE A 26 -56.51 -24.55 49.63
N ASP A 27 -56.20 -24.00 48.46
CA ASP A 27 -57.09 -23.85 47.29
C ASP A 27 -58.24 -24.86 47.27
N LYS A 28 -59.50 -24.40 47.16
CA LYS A 28 -60.76 -25.19 47.27
C LYS A 28 -60.91 -26.35 46.27
N MET A 29 -59.87 -26.65 45.51
CA MET A 29 -59.77 -27.79 44.60
C MET A 29 -59.07 -28.93 45.35
N THR A 30 -59.80 -30.02 45.57
CA THR A 30 -59.41 -31.17 46.42
C THR A 30 -58.21 -31.98 45.93
N ARG A 31 -57.60 -31.63 44.79
CA ARG A 31 -56.54 -32.41 44.13
C ARG A 31 -55.24 -31.64 44.06
N ILE A 32 -54.17 -32.24 44.58
CA ILE A 32 -52.78 -31.79 44.42
C ILE A 32 -52.45 -31.71 42.92
N GLY A 33 -52.02 -30.54 42.45
CA GLY A 33 -51.73 -30.27 41.03
C GLY A 33 -52.63 -29.23 40.37
N ASN A 34 -53.72 -28.83 41.03
CA ASN A 34 -54.60 -27.74 40.59
C ASN A 34 -54.31 -26.40 41.30
N ASP A 35 -53.45 -26.43 42.30
CA ASP A 35 -52.91 -25.24 42.95
C ASP A 35 -51.96 -24.52 41.99
N THR A 36 -51.85 -23.20 42.16
CA THR A 36 -51.00 -22.37 41.28
C THR A 36 -49.54 -22.85 41.29
N CYS A 37 -49.06 -23.36 42.43
CA CYS A 37 -47.72 -23.93 42.57
C CYS A 37 -47.57 -25.23 41.76
N GLY A 38 -48.49 -26.19 41.90
CA GLY A 38 -48.48 -27.44 41.13
C GLY A 38 -48.57 -27.24 39.61
N LEU A 39 -49.45 -26.35 39.14
CA LEU A 39 -49.55 -26.00 37.72
C LEU A 39 -48.26 -25.35 37.20
N SER A 40 -47.63 -24.48 38.00
CA SER A 40 -46.36 -23.86 37.63
C SER A 40 -45.23 -24.88 37.52
N GLN A 41 -45.16 -25.84 38.43
CA GLN A 41 -44.14 -26.88 38.42
C GLN A 41 -44.33 -27.88 37.26
N MET A 42 -45.57 -28.24 36.95
CA MET A 42 -45.91 -29.03 35.77
C MET A 42 -45.46 -28.33 34.48
N ASN A 43 -45.70 -27.02 34.37
CA ASN A 43 -45.21 -26.24 33.23
C ASN A 43 -43.68 -26.22 33.13
N VAL A 44 -42.98 -26.01 34.25
CA VAL A 44 -41.50 -26.04 34.26
C VAL A 44 -40.97 -27.41 33.84
N GLN A 45 -41.57 -28.49 34.33
CA GLN A 45 -41.19 -29.86 33.95
C GLN A 45 -41.47 -30.13 32.46
N ASN A 46 -42.63 -29.73 31.95
CA ASN A 46 -42.99 -29.88 30.54
C ASN A 46 -42.03 -29.09 29.63
N ILE A 47 -41.68 -27.86 30.01
CA ILE A 47 -40.71 -27.04 29.28
C ILE A 47 -39.32 -27.66 29.32
N ASN A 48 -38.87 -28.15 30.48
CA ASN A 48 -37.56 -28.79 30.60
C ASN A 48 -37.46 -30.08 29.79
N ALA A 49 -38.51 -30.90 29.78
CA ALA A 49 -38.57 -32.10 28.95
C ALA A 49 -38.53 -31.74 27.45
N GLY A 50 -39.31 -30.72 27.04
CA GLY A 50 -39.27 -30.22 25.66
C GLY A 50 -37.89 -29.68 25.27
N ASN A 51 -37.30 -28.86 26.13
CA ASN A 51 -35.96 -28.30 25.91
C ASN A 51 -34.89 -29.38 25.82
N TYR A 52 -34.91 -30.40 26.70
CA TYR A 52 -33.94 -31.49 26.66
C TYR A 52 -33.93 -32.23 25.32
N MET A 53 -35.11 -32.41 24.71
CA MET A 53 -35.24 -33.11 23.42
C MET A 53 -34.68 -32.31 22.23
N VAL A 54 -34.72 -30.98 22.29
CA VAL A 54 -34.26 -30.11 21.19
C VAL A 54 -32.90 -29.45 21.46
N GLN A 55 -32.41 -29.52 22.69
CA GLN A 55 -31.17 -28.88 23.10
C GLN A 55 -29.96 -29.67 22.63
N ASN A 56 -29.06 -28.97 21.94
CA ASN A 56 -27.73 -29.50 21.67
C ASN A 56 -26.77 -29.13 22.82
N PHE A 57 -26.40 -30.13 23.63
CA PHE A 57 -25.49 -30.00 24.78
C PHE A 57 -24.03 -29.70 24.42
N PHE A 58 -23.69 -29.79 23.14
CA PHE A 58 -22.35 -29.59 22.60
C PHE A 58 -22.26 -28.39 21.65
N SER A 59 -23.28 -27.53 21.64
CA SER A 59 -23.33 -26.31 20.81
C SER A 59 -22.21 -25.30 21.06
N SER A 60 -21.53 -25.36 22.21
CA SER A 60 -20.36 -24.53 22.52
C SER A 60 -19.04 -25.08 21.98
N ASP A 61 -18.97 -26.36 21.62
CA ASP A 61 -17.74 -26.99 21.11
C ASP A 61 -17.74 -26.95 19.58
N CYS A 62 -16.94 -26.07 19.00
CA CYS A 62 -16.86 -25.91 17.55
C CYS A 62 -16.12 -27.01 16.82
N THR A 63 -15.30 -27.76 17.54
CA THR A 63 -14.46 -28.82 16.95
C THR A 63 -15.21 -30.15 16.87
N MET A 64 -16.38 -30.24 17.53
CA MET A 64 -17.18 -31.47 17.69
C MET A 64 -16.39 -32.62 18.34
N ALA A 65 -15.25 -32.36 19.00
CA ALA A 65 -14.40 -33.41 19.57
C ALA A 65 -15.14 -34.20 20.66
N ARG A 66 -15.85 -33.49 21.55
CA ARG A 66 -16.57 -34.11 22.67
C ARG A 66 -17.80 -34.93 22.23
N PRO A 67 -18.64 -34.46 21.28
CA PRO A 67 -19.67 -35.29 20.65
C PRO A 67 -19.12 -36.58 20.00
N ILE A 68 -18.01 -36.48 19.28
CA ILE A 68 -17.40 -37.61 18.59
C ILE A 68 -16.89 -38.63 19.60
N GLU A 69 -16.19 -38.18 20.64
CA GLU A 69 -15.72 -39.06 21.72
C GLU A 69 -16.89 -39.78 22.42
N LEU A 70 -17.97 -39.06 22.73
CA LEU A 70 -19.16 -39.66 23.33
C LEU A 70 -19.82 -40.69 22.40
N ALA A 71 -20.01 -40.36 21.12
CA ALA A 71 -20.63 -41.26 20.16
C ALA A 71 -19.78 -42.52 19.92
N THR A 72 -18.46 -42.35 19.81
CA THR A 72 -17.52 -43.46 19.57
C THR A 72 -17.24 -44.30 20.81
N SER A 73 -17.59 -43.83 22.01
CA SER A 73 -17.46 -44.59 23.25
C SER A 73 -18.42 -45.78 23.37
N GLN A 74 -19.49 -45.80 22.57
CA GLN A 74 -20.48 -46.90 22.60
C GLN A 74 -20.47 -47.69 21.27
N PRO A 75 -20.41 -49.03 21.34
CA PRO A 75 -20.49 -49.85 20.14
C PRO A 75 -21.88 -49.74 19.49
N GLY A 76 -21.92 -49.63 18.16
CA GLY A 76 -23.16 -49.57 17.38
C GLY A 76 -23.77 -48.17 17.22
N ILE A 77 -23.10 -47.12 17.71
CA ILE A 77 -23.47 -45.73 17.42
C ILE A 77 -22.63 -45.24 16.23
N PHE A 78 -23.30 -44.87 15.14
CA PHE A 78 -22.67 -44.21 14.01
C PHE A 78 -22.83 -42.70 14.16
N TYR A 79 -21.70 -42.00 14.23
CA TYR A 79 -21.67 -40.54 14.28
C TYR A 79 -21.81 -39.95 12.89
N GLU A 80 -22.82 -39.11 12.70
CA GLU A 80 -22.92 -38.20 11.57
C GLU A 80 -22.82 -36.75 12.09
N GLY A 81 -21.92 -35.97 11.48
CA GLY A 81 -21.75 -34.56 11.80
C GLY A 81 -22.84 -33.69 11.16
N GLY A 82 -22.90 -32.42 11.57
CA GLY A 82 -23.79 -31.44 10.95
C GLY A 82 -23.45 -31.19 9.47
N HIS A 83 -24.46 -30.85 8.67
CA HIS A 83 -24.27 -30.47 7.28
C HIS A 83 -23.69 -29.06 7.19
N GLN A 84 -22.45 -28.95 6.69
CA GLN A 84 -21.74 -27.71 6.34
C GLN A 84 -21.35 -26.81 7.53
N THR A 85 -22.16 -26.76 8.58
CA THR A 85 -21.93 -25.95 9.77
C THR A 85 -21.91 -26.79 11.04
N GLY A 86 -21.03 -26.41 11.99
CA GLY A 86 -21.02 -26.99 13.32
C GLY A 86 -22.25 -26.54 14.12
N ALA A 87 -22.64 -27.32 15.13
CA ALA A 87 -23.74 -26.93 16.01
C ALA A 87 -23.44 -25.58 16.66
N GLY A 88 -24.37 -24.63 16.58
CA GLY A 88 -24.15 -23.25 17.06
C GLY A 88 -23.52 -22.29 16.04
N GLY A 89 -23.16 -22.76 14.84
CA GLY A 89 -22.80 -21.88 13.71
C GLY A 89 -21.39 -21.27 13.76
N CYS A 90 -20.50 -21.79 14.58
CA CYS A 90 -19.20 -21.13 14.77
C CYS A 90 -18.22 -21.22 13.58
N ASN A 91 -18.48 -22.07 12.60
CA ASN A 91 -17.72 -22.10 11.35
C ASN A 91 -18.46 -21.45 10.18
N ILE A 92 -19.53 -20.66 10.42
CA ILE A 92 -20.34 -20.04 9.36
C ILE A 92 -19.49 -19.18 8.43
N ASP A 93 -18.54 -18.39 8.97
CA ASP A 93 -17.70 -17.51 8.16
C ASP A 93 -16.75 -18.31 7.26
N ILE A 94 -16.14 -19.37 7.80
CA ILE A 94 -15.25 -20.25 7.06
C ILE A 94 -16.04 -21.01 5.99
N ASN A 95 -17.20 -21.56 6.36
CA ASN A 95 -18.07 -22.28 5.45
C ASN A 95 -18.55 -21.38 4.31
N SER A 96 -19.02 -20.17 4.64
CA SER A 96 -19.46 -19.18 3.65
C SER A 96 -18.32 -18.76 2.73
N LYS A 97 -17.10 -18.60 3.25
CA LYS A 97 -15.93 -18.29 2.43
C LYS A 97 -15.54 -19.43 1.49
N LEU A 98 -15.66 -20.69 1.94
CA LEU A 98 -15.37 -21.86 1.12
C LEU A 98 -16.44 -22.09 0.04
N LEU A 99 -17.72 -21.88 0.36
CA LEU A 99 -18.83 -22.02 -0.59
C LEU A 99 -18.88 -20.89 -1.61
N ASN A 100 -18.70 -19.65 -1.16
CA ASN A 100 -18.88 -18.48 -2.02
C ASN A 100 -17.57 -18.05 -2.70
N GLY A 101 -16.41 -18.52 -2.23
CA GLY A 101 -15.10 -18.11 -2.72
C GLY A 101 -14.82 -16.61 -2.55
N SER A 102 -13.85 -16.09 -3.31
CA SER A 102 -13.54 -14.65 -3.36
C SER A 102 -14.39 -13.88 -4.36
N ILE A 103 -14.96 -14.55 -5.36
CA ILE A 103 -15.75 -13.96 -6.44
C ILE A 103 -17.04 -14.76 -6.54
N GLY A 104 -18.18 -14.09 -6.33
CA GLY A 104 -19.49 -14.71 -6.53
C GLY A 104 -19.61 -15.18 -7.98
N THR A 105 -19.96 -16.45 -8.17
CA THR A 105 -20.12 -17.09 -9.50
C THR A 105 -21.21 -16.43 -10.36
N HIS A 106 -22.07 -15.64 -9.74
CA HIS A 106 -23.17 -14.93 -10.39
C HIS A 106 -23.00 -13.42 -10.15
N PRO A 107 -22.57 -12.64 -11.14
CA PRO A 107 -22.58 -11.19 -11.02
C PRO A 107 -24.02 -10.69 -10.89
N ARG A 108 -24.24 -9.56 -10.21
CA ARG A 108 -25.58 -8.95 -10.04
C ARG A 108 -26.21 -8.45 -11.35
N CYS A 109 -25.53 -8.57 -12.49
CA CYS A 109 -26.04 -8.12 -13.77
C CYS A 109 -26.93 -9.18 -14.44
N LYS A 110 -27.89 -8.70 -15.24
CA LYS A 110 -28.76 -9.54 -16.05
C LYS A 110 -27.91 -10.33 -17.05
N ILE A 111 -27.88 -11.65 -16.89
CA ILE A 111 -27.22 -12.54 -17.85
C ILE A 111 -28.01 -12.46 -19.17
N SER A 112 -27.36 -11.98 -20.23
CA SER A 112 -27.93 -12.00 -21.57
C SER A 112 -27.81 -13.43 -22.11
N LEU A 113 -28.94 -14.02 -22.51
CA LEU A 113 -29.01 -15.37 -23.11
C LEU A 113 -28.63 -15.38 -24.60
N ASN A 114 -28.26 -14.22 -25.15
CA ASN A 114 -27.82 -14.15 -26.54
C ASN A 114 -26.50 -14.88 -26.70
N GLU A 115 -26.38 -15.66 -27.78
CA GLU A 115 -25.11 -16.26 -28.15
C GLU A 115 -24.03 -15.19 -28.31
N ARG A 116 -22.78 -15.52 -27.96
CA ARG A 116 -21.69 -14.57 -28.16
C ARG A 116 -21.50 -14.37 -29.67
N PRO A 117 -21.19 -13.15 -30.16
CA PRO A 117 -21.12 -12.87 -31.59
C PRO A 117 -20.08 -13.68 -32.41
N PHE A 118 -19.23 -14.48 -31.77
CA PHE A 118 -18.19 -15.27 -32.42
C PHE A 118 -18.04 -16.62 -31.71
N ILE A 119 -18.37 -17.75 -32.33
CA ILE A 119 -18.36 -19.07 -31.65
C ILE A 119 -16.93 -19.51 -31.23
N THR A 120 -15.91 -19.12 -32.01
CA THR A 120 -14.51 -19.53 -31.81
C THR A 120 -13.58 -18.32 -31.60
N VAL A 121 -12.33 -18.58 -31.19
CA VAL A 121 -11.30 -17.54 -31.07
C VAL A 121 -10.89 -17.08 -32.48
N PRO A 122 -10.87 -15.77 -32.78
CA PRO A 122 -10.40 -15.27 -34.06
C PRO A 122 -8.89 -15.56 -34.24
N TYR A 123 -8.42 -15.59 -35.49
CA TYR A 123 -7.02 -15.87 -35.79
C TYR A 123 -6.07 -14.82 -35.15
N LEU A 124 -5.23 -15.27 -34.21
CA LEU A 124 -4.27 -14.42 -33.48
C LEU A 124 -2.86 -14.39 -34.09
N GLY A 125 -2.63 -15.01 -35.24
CA GLY A 125 -1.28 -15.20 -35.80
C GLY A 125 -0.59 -13.92 -36.30
N ARG A 126 -1.29 -12.78 -36.34
CA ARG A 126 -0.70 -11.48 -36.74
C ARG A 126 0.02 -10.76 -35.58
N GLY A 127 -0.01 -11.33 -34.37
CA GLY A 127 0.63 -10.76 -33.20
C GLY A 127 -0.18 -9.64 -32.54
N GLU A 128 0.43 -8.99 -31.55
CA GLU A 128 -0.17 -7.83 -30.87
C GLU A 128 -0.21 -6.60 -31.79
N CYS A 129 -1.35 -5.90 -31.81
CA CYS A 129 -1.49 -4.66 -32.56
C CYS A 129 -0.93 -3.50 -31.73
N ASN A 130 0.03 -2.76 -32.28
CA ASN A 130 0.47 -1.47 -31.75
C ASN A 130 -0.05 -0.35 -32.67
N PRO A 131 -1.23 0.22 -32.40
CA PRO A 131 -1.89 1.15 -33.31
C PRO A 131 -1.11 2.46 -33.46
N LEU A 132 -0.36 2.87 -32.42
CA LEU A 132 0.45 4.09 -32.47
C LEU A 132 1.64 3.92 -33.42
N LEU A 133 2.37 2.80 -33.31
CA LEU A 133 3.48 2.50 -34.19
C LEU A 133 3.00 2.28 -35.62
N GLU A 134 1.91 1.53 -35.79
CA GLU A 134 1.31 1.25 -37.09
C GLU A 134 0.87 2.54 -37.79
N SER A 135 0.19 3.45 -37.08
CA SER A 135 -0.20 4.75 -37.65
C SER A 135 1.01 5.59 -38.07
N LYS A 136 2.09 5.60 -37.26
CA LYS A 136 3.33 6.32 -37.59
C LYS A 136 4.00 5.75 -38.84
N LEU A 137 4.02 4.42 -38.99
CA LEU A 137 4.60 3.75 -40.16
C LEU A 137 3.76 3.96 -41.42
N ILE A 138 2.43 3.92 -41.30
CA ILE A 138 1.51 4.14 -42.43
C ILE A 138 1.60 5.59 -42.93
N GLN A 139 1.59 6.57 -42.02
CA GLN A 139 1.61 7.98 -42.40
C GLN A 139 3.01 8.47 -42.78
N GLY A 140 4.07 7.90 -42.19
CA GLY A 140 5.44 8.36 -42.40
C GLY A 140 5.67 9.81 -41.95
N ASP A 141 6.83 10.38 -42.30
CA ASP A 141 7.07 11.83 -42.18
C ASP A 141 6.72 12.50 -43.51
N MET A 142 5.77 13.44 -43.48
CA MET A 142 5.30 14.14 -44.69
C MET A 142 6.33 15.12 -45.26
N THR A 143 7.37 15.47 -44.50
CA THR A 143 8.34 16.50 -44.94
C THR A 143 9.77 16.05 -44.67
N ILE A 144 10.33 15.34 -45.64
CA ILE A 144 11.68 14.74 -45.57
C ILE A 144 12.78 15.80 -45.51
N ASN A 145 12.58 16.96 -46.15
CA ASN A 145 13.61 18.00 -46.30
C ASN A 145 13.17 19.32 -45.64
N LYS A 146 13.13 19.34 -44.31
CA LYS A 146 12.90 20.58 -43.55
C LYS A 146 14.18 21.44 -43.59
N ARG A 147 14.10 22.64 -44.15
CA ARG A 147 15.23 23.61 -44.16
C ARG A 147 15.72 23.95 -42.75
N SER A 148 14.84 23.88 -41.74
CA SER A 148 15.19 24.06 -40.32
C SER A 148 16.02 22.91 -39.72
N VAL A 149 15.97 21.71 -40.32
CA VAL A 149 16.73 20.54 -39.85
C VAL A 149 18.01 20.37 -40.65
N ASN A 150 17.94 20.54 -41.98
CA ASN A 150 19.09 20.49 -42.87
C ASN A 150 19.66 21.90 -43.10
N LEU A 151 20.33 22.44 -42.08
CA LEU A 151 20.96 23.76 -42.06
C LEU A 151 22.25 23.85 -42.90
N LEU A 152 22.38 23.06 -43.98
CA LEU A 152 23.60 22.94 -44.78
C LEU A 152 24.05 24.29 -45.36
N SER A 153 23.13 25.21 -45.62
CA SER A 153 23.44 26.57 -46.10
C SER A 153 23.83 27.55 -44.99
N GLU A 154 23.51 27.26 -43.73
CA GLU A 154 23.75 28.13 -42.57
C GLU A 154 24.99 27.70 -41.77
N GLN A 155 25.54 26.51 -42.06
CA GLN A 155 26.78 26.05 -41.46
C GLN A 155 27.98 26.75 -42.08
N CYS A 156 28.84 27.31 -41.23
CA CYS A 156 30.12 27.87 -41.64
C CYS A 156 31.12 26.75 -41.92
N TYR A 157 31.49 26.55 -43.19
CA TYR A 157 32.50 25.55 -43.59
C TYR A 157 33.94 26.07 -43.47
N SER A 158 34.17 27.21 -42.80
CA SER A 158 35.51 27.79 -42.64
C SER A 158 36.53 26.82 -42.04
N ASN A 159 36.08 25.92 -41.14
CA ASN A 159 36.94 24.89 -40.54
C ASN A 159 37.37 23.78 -41.51
N TYR A 160 36.66 23.60 -42.62
CA TYR A 160 37.01 22.64 -43.67
C TYR A 160 37.77 23.30 -44.82
N LEU A 161 37.54 24.61 -45.05
CA LEU A 161 38.25 25.40 -46.06
C LEU A 161 39.64 25.81 -45.58
N ASN A 162 39.76 26.21 -44.31
CA ASN A 162 41.04 26.46 -43.68
C ASN A 162 41.54 25.14 -43.10
N TYR A 163 42.52 24.54 -43.76
CA TYR A 163 43.17 23.32 -43.26
C TYR A 163 43.69 23.59 -41.82
N PRO A 164 43.37 22.74 -40.83
CA PRO A 164 43.95 22.91 -39.50
C PRO A 164 45.47 22.87 -39.63
N LEU A 165 46.18 23.76 -38.94
CA LEU A 165 47.64 23.76 -38.98
C LEU A 165 48.15 22.35 -38.68
N ILE A 166 49.07 21.85 -39.51
CA ILE A 166 49.76 20.58 -39.26
C ILE A 166 50.24 20.61 -37.81
N PRO A 167 50.02 19.57 -36.99
CA PRO A 167 50.31 19.62 -35.55
C PRO A 167 51.72 20.10 -35.19
N SER A 168 52.70 19.83 -36.06
CA SER A 168 54.07 20.34 -35.93
C SER A 168 54.19 21.86 -36.08
N ILE A 169 53.45 22.45 -37.03
CA ILE A 169 53.40 23.90 -37.24
C ILE A 169 52.59 24.54 -36.11
N ALA A 170 51.47 23.92 -35.72
CA ALA A 170 50.64 24.40 -34.61
C ALA A 170 51.44 24.49 -33.31
N SER A 171 52.16 23.43 -32.93
CA SER A 171 52.99 23.43 -31.71
C SER A 171 54.12 24.45 -31.77
N THR A 172 54.67 24.69 -32.96
CA THR A 172 55.73 25.68 -33.16
C THR A 172 55.20 27.11 -33.01
N VAL A 173 54.07 27.42 -33.65
CA VAL A 173 53.47 28.77 -33.66
C VAL A 173 52.80 29.11 -32.34
N THR A 174 52.14 28.15 -31.68
CA THR A 174 51.48 28.38 -30.39
C THR A 174 52.48 28.53 -29.24
N ASN A 175 53.70 27.99 -29.35
CA ASN A 175 54.72 28.16 -28.32
C ASN A 175 55.36 29.57 -28.39
N PRO A 176 55.09 30.46 -27.42
CA PRO A 176 55.63 31.82 -27.43
C PRO A 176 57.16 31.84 -27.36
N SER A 177 57.79 30.81 -26.81
CA SER A 177 59.25 30.70 -26.72
C SER A 177 59.93 30.65 -28.10
N ASN A 178 59.22 30.25 -29.15
CA ASN A 178 59.77 30.13 -30.50
C ASN A 178 59.69 31.43 -31.31
N LEU A 179 58.66 32.26 -31.06
CA LEU A 179 58.36 33.44 -31.88
C LEU A 179 58.47 34.76 -31.11
N VAL A 180 58.46 34.71 -29.77
CA VAL A 180 58.53 35.88 -28.90
C VAL A 180 59.88 35.90 -28.20
N GLU A 181 60.74 36.81 -28.65
CA GLU A 181 62.12 36.96 -28.21
C GLU A 181 62.28 37.09 -26.68
N GLY A 182 61.34 37.76 -26.01
CA GLY A 182 61.39 37.96 -24.55
C GLY A 182 61.03 36.76 -23.69
N VAL A 183 60.42 35.73 -24.29
CA VAL A 183 60.19 34.44 -23.62
C VAL A 183 61.26 33.42 -24.03
N ALA A 184 61.90 33.63 -25.19
CA ALA A 184 62.91 32.73 -25.73
C ALA A 184 64.21 32.69 -24.91
N ALA A 185 64.61 33.81 -24.29
CA ALA A 185 65.84 33.90 -23.51
C ALA A 185 65.62 34.68 -22.20
N ASP A 186 66.00 34.05 -21.09
CA ASP A 186 65.97 34.70 -19.77
C ASP A 186 66.98 35.86 -19.73
N GLY A 187 66.54 37.02 -19.24
CA GLY A 187 67.32 38.26 -19.24
C GLY A 187 67.28 39.08 -20.54
N TRP A 188 66.52 38.66 -21.57
CA TRP A 188 66.33 39.48 -22.76
C TRP A 188 65.36 40.64 -22.49
N VAL A 189 65.83 41.88 -22.70
CA VAL A 189 65.03 43.10 -22.50
C VAL A 189 64.84 43.80 -23.84
N ARG A 190 63.57 44.05 -24.21
CA ARG A 190 63.21 44.91 -25.36
C ARG A 190 63.90 46.27 -25.21
N GLY A 191 64.78 46.63 -26.15
CA GLY A 191 65.53 47.88 -26.12
C GLY A 191 66.92 47.78 -25.47
N GLY A 192 67.32 46.58 -25.03
CA GLY A 192 68.66 46.29 -24.51
C GLY A 192 68.91 46.80 -23.09
N ILE A 193 70.02 46.36 -22.51
CA ILE A 193 70.51 46.82 -21.20
C ILE A 193 71.64 47.85 -21.47
N PRO A 194 71.61 49.04 -20.87
CA PRO A 194 72.67 50.04 -21.06
C PRO A 194 74.01 49.49 -20.58
N SER A 195 75.07 49.64 -21.38
CA SER A 195 76.39 49.03 -21.13
C SER A 195 77.03 49.41 -19.78
N ARG A 196 76.63 50.56 -19.20
CA ARG A 196 77.08 51.00 -17.86
C ARG A 196 76.53 50.12 -16.74
N GLU A 197 75.26 49.70 -16.83
CA GLU A 197 74.64 48.83 -15.82
C GLU A 197 75.22 47.41 -15.89
N MET A 198 75.47 46.89 -17.10
CA MET A 198 76.15 45.60 -17.29
C MET A 198 77.55 45.55 -16.65
N SER A 199 78.28 46.66 -16.69
CA SER A 199 79.60 46.76 -16.05
C SER A 199 79.49 46.86 -14.52
N ARG A 200 78.45 47.55 -14.01
CA ARG A 200 78.14 47.62 -12.57
C ARG A 200 77.76 46.26 -12.00
N GLU A 201 76.87 45.52 -12.65
CA GLU A 201 76.43 44.19 -12.20
C GLU A 201 77.59 43.20 -12.10
N LYS A 202 78.52 43.19 -13.06
CA LYS A 202 79.74 42.37 -13.00
C LYS A 202 80.63 42.71 -11.79
N ALA A 203 80.76 43.99 -11.47
CA ALA A 203 81.55 44.44 -10.31
C ALA A 203 80.86 44.08 -8.97
N TYR A 204 79.54 44.18 -8.89
CA TYR A 204 78.80 43.77 -7.68
C TYR A 204 78.76 42.24 -7.51
N ALA A 205 78.68 41.47 -8.60
CA ALA A 205 78.72 40.01 -8.56
C ALA A 205 80.08 39.47 -8.07
N SER A 206 81.20 40.12 -8.42
CA SER A 206 82.54 39.70 -7.95
C SER A 206 82.81 40.08 -6.49
N CYS A 207 82.19 41.16 -5.98
CA CYS A 207 82.30 41.55 -4.57
C CYS A 207 81.48 40.66 -3.60
N ASN A 208 80.44 39.99 -4.08
CA ASN A 208 79.54 39.17 -3.24
C ASN A 208 79.97 37.70 -3.06
N TYR A 209 81.09 37.25 -3.63
CA TYR A 209 81.59 35.87 -3.47
C TYR A 209 82.23 35.59 -2.08
N ASN A 210 82.51 36.63 -1.28
CA ASN A 210 83.21 36.51 0.00
C ASN A 210 82.36 36.80 1.26
N GLN A 211 81.02 36.73 1.19
CA GLN A 211 80.14 36.99 2.35
C GLN A 211 79.09 35.89 2.64
N GLY A 212 79.45 34.61 2.46
CA GLY A 212 78.51 33.50 2.73
C GLY A 212 79.10 32.11 2.99
N GLN A 213 80.29 32.00 3.60
CA GLN A 213 80.84 30.74 4.12
C GLN A 213 81.45 30.98 5.52
N ASN A 214 80.59 30.94 6.54
CA ASN A 214 80.86 30.25 7.80
C ASN A 214 80.00 28.99 7.79
#